data_AF-A0A1L3MW27-F1
#
_entry.id   AF-A0A1L3MW27-F1
#
_cell.length_a   1.000
_cell.length_b   1.000
_cell.length_c   1.000
_cell.angle_alpha   90.00
_cell.angle_beta   90.00
_cell.angle_gamma   90.00
#
_symmetry.space_group_name_H-M   'P 1'
#
loop_
_entity.id
_entity.type
_entity.pdbx_description
1 polymer ?
#
loop_
_entity_poly.entity_id
_entity_poly.type
_entity_poly.pdbx_seq_one_letter_code
_entity_poly.pdbx_strand_id
1 'polypeptide(L)'
;MRSFLRWSFFVIVALLPLIIFISVEPSNTEIAKTIIEKRFSASSWMVAGVVGFLAFIVLYLTIIFENRIFKSIQGIQEYYHPYALSYSDIQRNLQYYISKSKKGDLIFLYYFYLIAVLSLNVMWCALLKFYAPITLNELILVNQWSFTVYDLSGIIMYGLSISFWLITLLFGAVLCLVINNKNIIGAFKLPKVDDLLDAEYLNEIKAATSEIIIKGNPEINIYQLENEFELYLDSKLPLNNITYQYKIYSATDDLKINIYQKIDKKLNNKNLHDQVLKLEIKSDLTKIVKRMQSQELTYELVVYTNSGLVIGRYVCNLDKSNLRIYIVKKVAFSNQNLESSKIPQLALGTSVEENIDN
;
A
#
# COMPACT_ATOMS: atom_id res chain seq x y z
N MET A 1 6.58 19.82 -8.58
CA MET A 1 5.38 20.34 -9.26
C MET A 1 4.06 20.00 -8.56
N ARG A 2 3.67 18.72 -8.35
CA ARG A 2 2.35 18.36 -7.75
C ARG A 2 2.13 18.87 -6.31
N SER A 3 3.17 18.90 -5.47
CA SER A 3 3.08 19.44 -4.11
C SER A 3 2.85 20.95 -4.10
N PHE A 4 3.52 21.68 -4.99
CA PHE A 4 3.40 23.13 -5.12
C PHE A 4 1.96 23.53 -5.49
N LEU A 5 1.35 22.82 -6.45
CA LEU A 5 -0.02 23.08 -6.90
C LEU A 5 -1.07 22.89 -5.79
N ARG A 6 -0.83 21.97 -4.86
CA ARG A 6 -1.73 21.74 -3.70
C ARG A 6 -1.62 22.84 -2.66
N TRP A 7 -0.41 23.32 -2.41
CA TRP A 7 -0.16 24.44 -1.51
C TRP A 7 -0.69 25.76 -2.10
N SER A 8 -0.50 26.00 -3.39
CA SER A 8 -1.06 27.19 -4.03
C SER A 8 -2.59 27.20 -3.96
N PHE A 9 -3.24 26.04 -4.19
CA PHE A 9 -4.70 25.93 -4.06
C PHE A 9 -5.17 26.14 -2.61
N PHE A 10 -4.45 25.58 -1.63
CA PHE A 10 -4.72 25.82 -0.21
C PHE A 10 -4.62 27.31 0.15
N VAL A 11 -3.58 28.00 -0.33
CA VAL A 11 -3.40 29.46 -0.11
C VAL A 11 -4.55 30.26 -0.73
N ILE A 12 -5.01 29.89 -1.93
CA ILE A 12 -6.18 30.53 -2.56
C ILE A 12 -7.42 30.35 -1.68
N VAL A 13 -7.68 29.13 -1.21
CA VAL A 13 -8.82 28.84 -0.33
C VAL A 13 -8.73 29.59 1.00
N ALA A 14 -7.52 29.82 1.51
CA ALA A 14 -7.30 30.61 2.71
C ALA A 14 -7.58 32.10 2.49
N LEU A 15 -7.08 32.68 1.40
CA LEU A 15 -7.10 34.14 1.21
C LEU A 15 -8.38 34.64 0.54
N LEU A 16 -9.04 33.83 -0.30
CA LEU A 16 -10.21 34.28 -1.07
C LEU A 16 -11.39 34.76 -0.20
N PRO A 17 -11.76 34.08 0.89
CA PRO A 17 -12.82 34.58 1.79
C PRO A 17 -12.49 35.94 2.40
N LEU A 18 -11.21 36.20 2.71
CA LEU A 18 -10.75 37.47 3.26
C LEU A 18 -10.87 38.60 2.23
N ILE A 19 -10.50 38.33 0.97
CA ILE A 19 -10.69 39.28 -0.14
C ILE A 19 -12.18 39.63 -0.29
N ILE A 20 -13.06 38.64 -0.30
CA ILE A 20 -14.52 38.84 -0.40
C ILE A 20 -15.03 39.68 0.78
N PHE A 21 -14.58 39.38 2.00
CA PHE A 21 -14.98 40.11 3.20
C PHE A 21 -14.62 41.61 3.12
N ILE A 22 -13.45 41.94 2.57
CA ILE A 22 -13.00 43.33 2.37
C ILE A 22 -13.83 44.01 1.27
N SER A 23 -14.08 43.31 0.16
CA SER A 23 -14.71 43.89 -1.05
C SER A 23 -16.23 44.05 -0.96
N VAL A 24 -16.91 43.32 -0.08
CA VAL A 24 -18.38 43.45 0.07
C VAL A 24 -18.70 44.66 0.94
N GLU A 25 -19.48 45.60 0.42
CA GLU A 25 -20.01 46.73 1.18
C GLU A 25 -21.20 46.32 2.05
N PRO A 26 -21.29 46.81 3.30
CA PRO A 26 -22.43 46.50 4.15
C PRO A 26 -23.68 47.22 3.66
N SER A 27 -24.73 46.47 3.31
CA SER A 27 -26.04 47.01 2.98
C SER A 27 -27.00 46.77 4.14
N ASN A 28 -26.98 47.56 5.22
CA ASN A 28 -28.10 47.52 6.15
C ASN A 28 -28.29 48.74 7.06
N THR A 29 -29.57 49.13 7.16
CA THR A 29 -30.16 50.16 8.02
C THR A 29 -31.26 49.53 8.89
N GLU A 30 -30.93 48.50 9.68
CA GLU A 30 -31.89 47.81 10.55
C GLU A 30 -31.84 48.26 12.03
N ILE A 31 -32.95 48.08 12.75
CA ILE A 31 -33.15 48.45 14.15
C ILE A 31 -32.42 47.46 15.09
N ALA A 32 -31.78 47.97 16.15
CA ALA A 32 -30.87 47.20 17.01
C ALA A 32 -31.45 45.89 17.63
N LYS A 33 -32.73 45.84 17.99
CA LYS A 33 -33.34 44.67 18.65
C LYS A 33 -33.50 43.47 17.71
N THR A 34 -33.94 43.70 16.47
CA THR A 34 -34.08 42.64 15.46
C THR A 34 -32.73 42.08 15.03
N ILE A 35 -31.67 42.90 15.11
CA ILE A 35 -30.30 42.49 14.79
C ILE A 35 -29.76 41.48 15.82
N ILE A 36 -30.03 41.66 17.12
CA ILE A 36 -29.52 40.75 18.17
C ILE A 36 -30.07 39.34 17.97
N GLU A 37 -31.39 39.19 17.77
CA GLU A 37 -32.03 37.90 17.53
C GLU A 37 -31.50 37.23 16.25
N LYS A 38 -31.31 38.01 15.18
CA LYS A 38 -30.71 37.53 13.93
C LYS A 38 -29.26 37.07 14.11
N ARG A 39 -28.44 37.79 14.88
CA ARG A 39 -27.05 37.43 15.20
C ARG A 39 -26.96 36.12 15.98
N PHE A 40 -27.78 35.95 17.02
CA PHE A 40 -27.80 34.70 17.79
C PHE A 40 -28.32 33.52 16.96
N SER A 41 -29.37 33.72 16.16
CA SER A 41 -29.87 32.70 15.24
C SER A 41 -28.77 32.29 14.24
N ALA A 42 -28.14 33.26 13.56
CA ALA A 42 -27.05 33.01 12.64
C ALA A 42 -25.87 32.29 13.30
N SER A 43 -25.51 32.69 14.53
CA SER A 43 -24.45 32.03 15.31
C SER A 43 -24.81 30.59 15.69
N SER A 44 -26.07 30.31 16.00
CA SER A 44 -26.56 28.95 16.26
C SER A 44 -26.46 28.07 15.00
N TRP A 45 -26.87 28.60 13.85
CA TRP A 45 -26.71 27.93 12.55
C TRP A 45 -25.25 27.71 12.18
N MET A 46 -24.37 28.67 12.50
CA MET A 46 -22.91 28.51 12.37
C MET A 46 -22.44 27.30 13.16
N VAL A 47 -22.71 27.27 14.47
CA VAL A 47 -22.27 26.17 15.35
C VAL A 47 -22.81 24.82 14.86
N ALA A 48 -24.08 24.73 14.49
CA ALA A 48 -24.66 23.50 13.94
C ALA A 48 -23.95 23.05 12.65
N GLY A 49 -23.66 23.99 11.74
CA GLY A 49 -22.91 23.73 10.51
C GLY A 49 -21.48 23.24 10.79
N VAL A 50 -20.77 23.86 11.74
CA VAL A 50 -19.43 23.45 12.16
C VAL A 50 -19.42 22.03 12.70
N VAL A 51 -20.32 21.72 13.64
CA VAL A 51 -20.42 20.40 14.27
C VAL A 51 -20.76 19.34 13.23
N GLY A 52 -21.71 19.61 12.34
CA GLY A 52 -22.08 18.70 11.25
C GLY A 52 -20.91 18.44 10.29
N PHE A 53 -20.19 19.48 9.90
CA PHE A 53 -19.03 19.38 9.01
C PHE A 53 -17.87 18.59 9.66
N LEU A 54 -17.54 18.87 10.92
CA LEU A 54 -16.53 18.14 11.68
C LEU A 54 -16.92 16.67 11.86
N ALA A 55 -18.18 16.38 12.20
CA ALA A 55 -18.67 15.02 12.34
C ALA A 55 -18.56 14.23 11.03
N PHE A 56 -18.96 14.83 9.90
CA PHE A 56 -18.82 14.22 8.58
C PHE A 56 -17.35 13.90 8.25
N ILE A 57 -16.45 14.86 8.50
CA ILE A 57 -15.01 14.69 8.26
C ILE A 57 -14.43 13.57 9.10
N VAL A 58 -14.74 13.53 10.40
CA VAL A 58 -14.23 12.50 11.31
C VAL A 58 -14.71 11.13 10.86
N LEU A 59 -16.01 10.98 10.59
CA LEU A 59 -16.58 9.72 10.14
C LEU A 59 -15.94 9.27 8.82
N TYR A 60 -15.77 10.18 7.87
CA TYR A 60 -15.19 9.88 6.58
C TYR A 60 -13.68 9.56 6.66
N LEU A 61 -12.91 10.29 7.47
CA LEU A 61 -11.51 9.97 7.74
C LEU A 61 -11.38 8.59 8.37
N THR A 62 -12.22 8.26 9.36
CA THR A 62 -12.24 6.94 9.99
C THR A 62 -12.49 5.86 8.95
N ILE A 63 -13.49 6.00 8.08
CA ILE A 63 -13.77 5.06 6.99
C ILE A 63 -12.56 4.90 6.06
N ILE A 64 -11.87 5.99 5.70
CA ILE A 64 -10.68 5.92 4.84
C ILE A 64 -9.52 5.25 5.57
N PHE A 65 -9.23 5.63 6.80
CA PHE A 65 -8.13 5.07 7.58
C PHE A 65 -8.34 3.57 7.83
N GLU A 66 -9.56 3.17 8.21
CA GLU A 66 -9.95 1.78 8.43
C GLU A 66 -9.87 0.96 7.13
N ASN A 67 -10.54 1.41 6.07
CA ASN A 67 -10.62 0.64 4.83
C ASN A 67 -9.32 0.63 4.04
N ARG A 68 -8.47 1.65 4.19
CA ARG A 68 -7.26 1.78 3.38
C ARG A 68 -6.00 1.42 4.13
N ILE A 69 -5.81 1.90 5.35
CA ILE A 69 -4.53 1.73 6.04
C ILE A 69 -4.54 0.44 6.84
N PHE A 70 -5.51 0.23 7.71
CA PHE A 70 -5.55 -0.97 8.53
C PHE A 70 -5.69 -2.24 7.70
N LYS A 71 -6.64 -2.28 6.75
CA LYS A 71 -6.78 -3.44 5.85
C LYS A 71 -5.54 -3.69 4.97
N SER A 72 -4.88 -2.64 4.48
CA SER A 72 -3.64 -2.83 3.70
C SER A 72 -2.49 -3.32 4.56
N ILE A 73 -2.34 -2.80 5.79
CA ILE A 73 -1.31 -3.25 6.73
C ILE A 73 -1.52 -4.73 7.06
N GLN A 74 -2.75 -5.11 7.42
CA GLN A 74 -3.09 -6.49 7.71
C GLN A 74 -2.84 -7.41 6.51
N GLY A 75 -3.31 -7.02 5.32
CA GLY A 75 -3.09 -7.79 4.09
C GLY A 75 -1.61 -7.94 3.71
N ILE A 76 -0.77 -6.93 3.99
CA ILE A 76 0.68 -7.00 3.79
C ILE A 76 1.34 -7.90 4.83
N GLN A 77 0.94 -7.84 6.10
CA GLN A 77 1.47 -8.72 7.15
C GLN A 77 1.14 -10.19 6.85
N GLU A 78 -0.09 -10.44 6.40
CA GLU A 78 -0.55 -11.73 5.89
C GLU A 78 0.25 -12.20 4.67
N TYR A 79 0.64 -11.28 3.79
CA TYR A 79 1.52 -11.57 2.65
C TYR A 79 2.94 -11.93 3.09
N TYR A 80 3.50 -11.27 4.11
CA TYR A 80 4.83 -11.58 4.64
C TYR A 80 4.91 -12.94 5.34
N HIS A 81 3.80 -13.41 5.91
CA HIS A 81 3.74 -14.66 6.67
C HIS A 81 2.54 -15.53 6.23
N PRO A 82 2.52 -16.06 5.00
CA PRO A 82 1.33 -16.67 4.40
C PRO A 82 1.15 -18.16 4.77
N TYR A 83 1.38 -18.53 6.04
CA TYR A 83 1.39 -19.94 6.46
C TYR A 83 0.03 -20.64 6.23
N ALA A 84 -1.06 -19.98 6.61
CA ALA A 84 -2.42 -20.50 6.49
C ALA A 84 -3.10 -20.15 5.15
N LEU A 85 -2.49 -19.27 4.34
CA LEU A 85 -3.14 -18.74 3.15
C LEU A 85 -2.94 -19.65 1.92
N SER A 86 -3.97 -19.69 1.07
CA SER A 86 -3.86 -20.29 -0.25
C SER A 86 -3.21 -19.32 -1.25
N TYR A 87 -2.72 -19.82 -2.37
CA TYR A 87 -2.21 -18.97 -3.45
C TYR A 87 -3.25 -17.92 -3.92
N SER A 88 -4.51 -18.32 -4.05
CA SER A 88 -5.59 -17.39 -4.44
C SER A 88 -5.80 -16.26 -3.43
N ASP A 89 -5.63 -16.54 -2.13
CA ASP A 89 -5.73 -15.51 -1.10
C ASP A 89 -4.56 -14.53 -1.16
N ILE A 90 -3.33 -15.05 -1.35
CA ILE A 90 -2.12 -14.23 -1.54
C ILE A 90 -2.28 -13.32 -2.77
N GLN A 91 -2.74 -13.87 -3.90
CA GLN A 91 -2.96 -13.12 -5.13
C GLN A 91 -4.05 -12.06 -4.94
N ARG A 92 -5.17 -12.40 -4.30
CA ARG A 92 -6.25 -11.45 -3.98
C ARG A 92 -5.76 -10.33 -3.09
N ASN A 93 -4.98 -10.63 -2.05
CA ASN A 93 -4.44 -9.63 -1.12
C ASN A 93 -3.45 -8.69 -1.83
N LEU A 94 -2.58 -9.23 -2.69
CA LEU A 94 -1.65 -8.44 -3.50
C LEU A 94 -2.41 -7.54 -4.50
N GLN A 95 -3.39 -8.07 -5.22
CA GLN A 95 -4.21 -7.29 -6.15
C GLN A 95 -5.02 -6.21 -5.43
N TYR A 96 -5.59 -6.54 -4.27
CA TYR A 96 -6.30 -5.57 -3.43
C TYR A 96 -5.36 -4.43 -3.03
N TYR A 97 -4.15 -4.74 -2.57
CA TYR A 97 -3.13 -3.75 -2.25
C TYR A 97 -2.78 -2.87 -3.45
N ILE A 98 -2.52 -3.46 -4.63
CA ILE A 98 -2.22 -2.74 -5.87
C ILE A 98 -3.35 -1.77 -6.22
N SER A 99 -4.61 -2.22 -6.14
CA SER A 99 -5.79 -1.41 -6.47
C SER A 99 -5.97 -0.23 -5.50
N LYS A 100 -5.75 -0.45 -4.20
CA LYS A 100 -5.96 0.54 -3.12
C LYS A 100 -4.75 1.44 -2.83
N SER A 101 -3.55 1.06 -3.27
CA SER A 101 -2.36 1.91 -3.13
C SER A 101 -2.42 3.18 -4.00
N LYS A 102 -3.33 3.23 -4.99
CA LYS A 102 -3.53 4.39 -5.87
C LYS A 102 -3.95 5.62 -5.09
N LYS A 103 -3.10 6.65 -5.05
CA LYS A 103 -3.32 7.90 -4.29
C LYS A 103 -4.51 8.77 -4.75
N GLY A 104 -5.21 8.37 -5.82
CA GLY A 104 -6.26 9.16 -6.48
C GLY A 104 -7.36 9.63 -5.53
N ASP A 105 -7.96 8.70 -4.78
CA ASP A 105 -9.14 8.98 -3.95
C ASP A 105 -8.86 10.00 -2.84
N LEU A 106 -7.69 9.93 -2.21
CA LEU A 106 -7.28 10.85 -1.14
C LEU A 106 -7.01 12.27 -1.69
N ILE A 107 -6.47 12.35 -2.92
CA ILE A 107 -6.22 13.64 -3.58
C ILE A 107 -7.54 14.27 -4.03
N PHE A 108 -8.45 13.48 -4.59
CA PHE A 108 -9.79 13.92 -4.95
C PHE A 108 -10.53 14.47 -3.73
N LEU A 109 -10.51 13.72 -2.62
CA LEU A 109 -11.10 14.15 -1.36
C LEU A 109 -10.55 15.49 -0.89
N TYR A 110 -9.23 15.68 -0.95
CA TYR A 110 -8.61 16.93 -0.51
C TYR A 110 -9.12 18.14 -1.28
N TYR A 111 -9.22 18.04 -2.60
CA TYR A 111 -9.76 19.13 -3.39
C TYR A 111 -11.25 19.35 -3.12
N PHE A 112 -12.03 18.28 -2.97
CA PHE A 112 -13.45 18.40 -2.61
C PHE A 112 -13.63 19.07 -1.24
N TYR A 113 -12.85 18.66 -0.25
CA TYR A 113 -12.79 19.26 1.08
C TYR A 113 -12.46 20.76 0.98
N LEU A 114 -11.40 21.13 0.23
CA LEU A 114 -11.00 22.52 0.09
C LEU A 114 -12.07 23.38 -0.61
N ILE A 115 -12.77 22.83 -1.59
CA ILE A 115 -13.90 23.52 -2.24
C ILE A 115 -15.06 23.70 -1.26
N ALA A 116 -15.39 22.67 -0.48
CA ALA A 116 -16.44 22.75 0.54
C ALA A 116 -16.11 23.80 1.61
N VAL A 117 -14.87 23.81 2.11
CA VAL A 117 -14.35 24.81 3.05
C VAL A 117 -14.41 26.21 2.45
N LEU A 118 -14.02 26.36 1.18
CA LEU A 118 -14.09 27.65 0.50
C LEU A 118 -15.53 28.17 0.46
N SER A 119 -16.46 27.38 -0.06
CA SER A 119 -17.88 27.75 -0.16
C SER A 119 -18.47 28.14 1.18
N LEU A 120 -18.15 27.36 2.21
CA LEU A 120 -18.69 27.56 3.55
C LEU A 120 -18.07 28.80 4.23
N ASN A 121 -16.77 29.05 4.06
CA ASN A 121 -16.13 30.27 4.54
C ASN A 121 -16.63 31.52 3.80
N VAL A 122 -16.85 31.45 2.49
CA VAL A 122 -17.45 32.57 1.71
C VAL A 122 -18.84 32.89 2.21
N MET A 123 -19.68 31.87 2.43
CA MET A 123 -21.02 32.04 3.01
C MET A 123 -20.95 32.72 4.39
N TRP A 124 -20.05 32.28 5.26
CA TRP A 124 -19.89 32.88 6.58
C TRP A 124 -19.35 34.31 6.55
N CYS A 125 -18.40 34.63 5.66
CA CYS A 125 -17.94 36.00 5.46
C CYS A 125 -19.07 36.92 5.00
N ALA A 126 -19.95 36.45 4.11
CA ALA A 126 -21.13 37.21 3.67
C ALA A 126 -22.12 37.44 4.83
N LEU A 127 -22.40 36.40 5.62
CA LEU A 127 -23.29 36.49 6.78
C LEU A 127 -22.72 37.42 7.87
N LEU A 128 -21.41 37.34 8.11
CA LEU A 128 -20.72 38.23 9.04
C LEU A 128 -20.85 39.68 8.61
N LYS A 129 -20.60 39.98 7.33
CA LYS A 129 -20.70 41.35 6.81
C LYS A 129 -22.14 41.89 6.87
N PHE A 130 -23.14 41.03 6.69
CA PHE A 130 -24.56 41.41 6.72
C PHE A 130 -25.10 41.65 8.13
N TYR A 131 -24.78 40.78 9.09
CA TYR A 131 -25.34 40.84 10.45
C TYR A 131 -24.46 41.57 11.47
N ALA A 132 -23.16 41.67 11.20
CA ALA A 132 -22.18 42.32 12.05
C ALA A 132 -21.32 43.29 11.23
N PRO A 133 -21.89 44.40 10.70
CA PRO A 133 -21.13 45.49 10.10
C PRO A 133 -20.39 46.26 11.20
N ILE A 134 -19.45 45.58 11.85
CA ILE A 134 -18.71 46.09 12.99
C ILE A 134 -17.54 46.92 12.46
N THR A 135 -17.40 48.13 12.97
CA THR A 135 -16.15 48.87 12.81
C THR A 135 -15.09 48.24 13.72
N LEU A 136 -13.83 48.15 13.28
CA LEU A 136 -12.70 47.61 14.06
C LEU A 136 -12.59 48.19 15.50
N ASN A 137 -13.26 49.32 15.77
CA ASN A 137 -13.34 49.95 17.08
C ASN A 137 -14.11 49.12 18.14
N GLU A 138 -15.05 48.25 17.77
CA GLU A 138 -15.77 47.42 18.78
C GLU A 138 -14.88 46.31 19.37
N LEU A 139 -13.79 45.92 18.70
CA LEU A 139 -12.76 45.03 19.26
C LEU A 139 -11.98 45.71 20.40
N ILE A 140 -11.91 47.04 20.44
CA ILE A 140 -11.25 47.79 21.53
C ILE A 140 -12.05 47.67 22.84
N LEU A 141 -13.38 47.54 22.75
CA LEU A 141 -14.25 47.32 23.91
C LEU A 141 -13.93 45.99 24.61
N VAL A 142 -13.35 45.00 23.91
CA VAL A 142 -12.92 43.71 24.49
C VAL A 142 -11.95 43.91 25.65
N ASN A 143 -11.08 44.91 25.56
CA ASN A 143 -10.13 45.24 26.62
C ASN A 143 -10.77 45.92 27.84
N GLN A 144 -11.98 46.48 27.70
CA GLN A 144 -12.63 47.24 28.78
C GLN A 144 -13.55 46.39 29.66
N TRP A 145 -13.80 45.11 29.29
CA TRP A 145 -14.63 44.14 30.03
C TRP A 145 -16.07 44.59 30.36
N SER A 146 -16.53 45.71 29.79
CA SER A 146 -17.90 46.21 29.90
C SER A 146 -18.60 46.09 28.56
N PHE A 147 -19.48 45.10 28.41
CA PHE A 147 -20.21 44.84 27.17
C PHE A 147 -21.71 44.95 27.39
N THR A 148 -22.41 45.57 26.46
CA THR A 148 -23.85 45.38 26.35
C THR A 148 -24.14 44.03 25.68
N VAL A 149 -25.39 43.54 25.78
CA VAL A 149 -25.83 42.32 25.07
C VAL A 149 -25.68 42.47 23.54
N TYR A 150 -25.82 43.70 23.02
CA TYR A 150 -25.59 44.01 21.61
C TYR A 150 -24.13 43.77 21.21
N ASP A 151 -23.18 44.31 21.99
CA ASP A 151 -21.74 44.17 21.74
C ASP A 151 -21.32 42.71 21.85
N LEU A 152 -21.81 42.01 22.87
CA LEU A 152 -21.53 40.59 23.07
C LEU A 152 -22.01 39.74 21.88
N SER A 153 -23.21 40.01 21.36
CA SER A 153 -23.73 39.28 20.19
C SER A 153 -22.86 39.48 18.93
N GLY A 154 -22.27 40.66 18.75
CA GLY A 154 -21.35 40.97 17.66
C GLY A 154 -20.01 40.27 17.84
N ILE A 155 -19.42 40.35 19.03
CA ILE A 155 -18.16 39.70 19.39
C ILE A 155 -18.25 38.18 19.22
N ILE A 156 -19.35 37.56 19.67
CA ILE A 156 -19.58 36.11 19.52
C ILE A 156 -19.63 35.71 18.04
N MET A 157 -20.40 36.43 17.23
CA MET A 157 -20.53 36.14 15.80
C MET A 157 -19.18 36.25 15.08
N TYR A 158 -18.38 37.25 15.45
CA TYR A 158 -17.04 37.47 14.91
C TYR A 158 -16.03 36.41 15.36
N GLY A 159 -15.97 36.13 16.66
CA GLY A 159 -15.10 35.12 17.24
C GLY A 159 -15.39 33.73 16.70
N LEU A 160 -16.65 33.34 16.57
CA LEU A 160 -17.05 32.05 15.99
C LEU A 160 -16.64 31.93 14.53
N SER A 161 -16.84 32.97 13.73
CA SER A 161 -16.49 32.95 12.30
C SER A 161 -14.98 32.83 12.08
N ILE A 162 -14.17 33.60 12.83
CA ILE A 162 -12.71 33.54 12.73
C ILE A 162 -12.16 32.23 13.26
N SER A 163 -12.61 31.79 14.44
CA SER A 163 -12.14 30.52 15.02
C SER A 163 -12.44 29.35 14.09
N PHE A 164 -13.62 29.35 13.46
CA PHE A 164 -13.96 28.33 12.47
C PHE A 164 -13.08 28.38 11.22
N TRP A 165 -12.83 29.58 10.69
CA TRP A 165 -11.90 29.77 9.57
C TRP A 165 -10.50 29.24 9.91
N LEU A 166 -9.97 29.54 11.09
CA LEU A 166 -8.67 29.04 11.55
C LEU A 166 -8.65 27.51 11.72
N ILE A 167 -9.69 26.92 12.31
CA ILE A 167 -9.78 25.46 12.51
C ILE A 167 -9.82 24.73 11.18
N THR A 168 -10.62 25.21 10.22
CA THR A 168 -10.68 24.60 8.88
C THR A 168 -9.37 24.76 8.12
N LEU A 169 -8.67 25.89 8.25
CA LEU A 169 -7.35 26.05 7.66
C LEU A 169 -6.30 25.12 8.28
N LEU A 170 -6.29 24.99 9.60
CA LEU A 170 -5.38 24.09 10.30
C LEU A 170 -5.63 22.64 9.85
N PHE A 171 -6.89 22.23 9.74
CA PHE A 171 -7.23 20.91 9.25
C PHE A 171 -6.83 20.70 7.78
N GLY A 172 -7.05 21.68 6.91
CA GLY A 172 -6.59 21.66 5.52
C GLY A 172 -5.07 21.57 5.39
N ALA A 173 -4.32 22.27 6.24
CA ALA A 173 -2.87 22.19 6.31
C ALA A 173 -2.41 20.79 6.75
N VAL A 174 -3.04 20.22 7.79
CA VAL A 174 -2.79 18.84 8.23
C VAL A 174 -3.07 17.85 7.10
N LEU A 175 -4.19 17.96 6.39
CA LEU A 175 -4.48 17.12 5.23
C LEU A 175 -3.46 17.29 4.10
N CYS A 176 -3.04 18.52 3.81
CA CYS A 176 -2.02 18.80 2.80
C CYS A 176 -0.68 18.14 3.17
N LEU A 177 -0.28 18.24 4.44
CA LEU A 177 0.89 17.55 4.98
C LEU A 177 0.73 16.03 4.88
N VAL A 178 -0.44 15.50 5.22
CA VAL A 178 -0.79 14.08 5.12
C VAL A 178 -0.62 13.58 3.68
N ILE A 179 -1.15 14.29 2.70
CA ILE A 179 -1.14 13.85 1.30
C ILE A 179 0.24 14.02 0.65
N ASN A 180 0.99 15.05 1.08
CA ASN A 180 2.33 15.34 0.57
C ASN A 180 3.39 14.45 1.22
N ASN A 181 3.28 14.18 2.53
CA ASN A 181 4.16 13.25 3.21
C ASN A 181 3.79 11.82 2.82
N LYS A 182 4.79 11.02 2.48
CA LYS A 182 4.60 9.57 2.27
C LYS A 182 4.37 8.81 3.58
N ASN A 183 4.64 9.43 4.73
CA ASN A 183 4.59 8.84 6.06
C ASN A 183 3.74 9.73 6.99
N ILE A 184 2.53 9.29 7.31
CA ILE A 184 1.68 9.91 8.34
C ILE A 184 1.66 9.05 9.59
N ILE A 185 1.86 7.75 9.42
CA ILE A 185 1.96 6.77 10.49
C ILE A 185 3.44 6.37 10.49
N GLY A 186 4.13 6.69 11.58
CA GLY A 186 5.58 6.53 11.72
C GLY A 186 6.07 5.10 11.49
N ALA A 187 7.39 4.95 11.25
CA ALA A 187 8.17 3.72 11.02
C ALA A 187 7.70 2.77 9.88
N PHE A 188 6.41 2.60 9.66
CA PHE A 188 5.80 1.71 8.67
C PHE A 188 5.40 2.48 7.43
N LYS A 189 6.39 2.79 6.59
CA LYS A 189 6.11 3.23 5.22
C LYS A 189 5.48 2.04 4.49
N LEU A 190 4.25 2.22 4.01
CA LEU A 190 3.63 1.22 3.12
C LEU A 190 4.57 0.97 1.93
N PRO A 191 5.01 -0.28 1.70
CA PRO A 191 5.99 -0.62 0.67
C PRO A 191 5.43 -0.30 -0.71
N LYS A 192 6.29 0.03 -1.68
CA LYS A 192 5.79 0.11 -3.06
C LYS A 192 5.43 -1.31 -3.52
N VAL A 193 4.54 -1.40 -4.51
CA VAL A 193 4.18 -2.68 -5.14
C VAL A 193 5.43 -3.40 -5.64
N ASP A 194 6.37 -2.67 -6.27
CA ASP A 194 7.62 -3.23 -6.77
C ASP A 194 8.51 -3.81 -5.65
N ASP A 195 8.44 -3.24 -4.44
CA ASP A 195 9.21 -3.71 -3.29
C ASP A 195 8.61 -5.03 -2.76
N LEU A 196 7.27 -5.19 -2.79
CA LEU A 196 6.60 -6.43 -2.39
C LEU A 196 6.92 -7.63 -3.28
N LEU A 197 7.33 -7.38 -4.52
CA LEU A 197 7.74 -8.43 -5.47
C LEU A 197 9.25 -8.65 -5.46
N ASP A 198 10.03 -7.89 -4.68
CA ASP A 198 11.49 -7.97 -4.66
C ASP A 198 11.96 -8.93 -3.56
N ALA A 199 12.56 -10.06 -3.96
CA ALA A 199 13.02 -11.07 -3.02
C ALA A 199 14.09 -10.55 -2.02
N GLU A 200 14.91 -9.57 -2.44
CA GLU A 200 15.91 -8.96 -1.55
C GLU A 200 15.22 -8.11 -0.47
N TYR A 201 14.25 -7.29 -0.87
CA TYR A 201 13.46 -6.50 0.08
C TYR A 201 12.72 -7.38 1.08
N LEU A 202 12.05 -8.44 0.60
CA LEU A 202 11.32 -9.38 1.45
C LEU A 202 12.25 -10.05 2.48
N ASN A 203 13.50 -10.33 2.10
CA ASN A 203 14.48 -10.87 3.02
C ASN A 203 14.96 -9.83 4.06
N GLU A 204 15.18 -8.58 3.66
CA GLU A 204 15.59 -7.48 4.57
C GLU A 204 14.56 -7.26 5.70
N ILE A 205 13.27 -7.34 5.36
CA ILE A 205 12.17 -7.18 6.33
C ILE A 205 11.84 -8.46 7.11
N LYS A 206 12.63 -9.53 6.93
CA LYS A 206 12.42 -10.86 7.55
C LYS A 206 11.05 -11.50 7.23
N ALA A 207 10.54 -11.28 6.02
CA ALA A 207 9.36 -12.01 5.55
C ALA A 207 9.68 -13.50 5.41
N ALA A 208 8.66 -14.35 5.49
CA ALA A 208 8.77 -15.78 5.21
C ALA A 208 8.86 -16.03 3.70
N THR A 209 9.87 -15.47 3.04
CA THR A 209 10.04 -15.50 1.57
C THR A 209 10.04 -16.92 1.02
N SER A 210 10.59 -17.88 1.77
CA SER A 210 10.52 -19.30 1.41
C SER A 210 9.09 -19.85 1.30
N GLU A 211 8.18 -19.36 2.14
CA GLU A 211 6.76 -19.74 2.09
C GLU A 211 6.02 -19.02 0.97
N ILE A 212 6.41 -17.78 0.68
CA ILE A 212 5.87 -17.06 -0.48
C ILE A 212 6.22 -17.83 -1.77
N ILE A 213 7.46 -18.30 -1.90
CA ILE A 213 7.93 -19.08 -3.06
C ILE A 213 7.19 -20.42 -3.18
N ILE A 214 7.03 -21.19 -2.10
CA ILE A 214 6.33 -22.49 -2.19
C ILE A 214 4.87 -22.32 -2.61
N LYS A 215 4.20 -21.27 -2.13
CA LYS A 215 2.82 -20.96 -2.50
C LYS A 215 2.72 -20.42 -3.94
N GLY A 216 3.74 -19.73 -4.42
CA GLY A 216 3.90 -19.36 -5.83
C GLY A 216 4.17 -20.55 -6.75
N ASN A 217 4.64 -21.67 -6.16
CA ASN A 217 4.87 -22.97 -6.80
C ASN A 217 5.54 -22.84 -8.18
N PRO A 218 6.81 -22.40 -8.25
CA PRO A 218 7.57 -22.37 -9.49
C PRO A 218 7.81 -23.79 -10.03
N GLU A 219 7.56 -23.98 -11.30
CA GLU A 219 7.57 -25.27 -11.98
C GLU A 219 8.30 -25.20 -13.30
N ILE A 220 8.97 -26.30 -13.65
CA ILE A 220 9.56 -26.45 -14.98
C ILE A 220 8.62 -27.30 -15.82
N ASN A 221 8.17 -26.74 -16.94
CA ASN A 221 7.45 -27.45 -17.99
C ASN A 221 8.43 -27.75 -19.13
N ILE A 222 8.46 -29.01 -19.59
CA ILE A 222 9.26 -29.44 -20.72
C ILE A 222 8.33 -29.73 -21.89
N TYR A 223 8.45 -28.95 -22.97
CA TYR A 223 7.69 -29.19 -24.20
C TYR A 223 8.57 -29.86 -25.24
N GLN A 224 7.97 -30.75 -26.03
CA GLN A 224 8.61 -31.33 -27.21
C GLN A 224 8.06 -30.64 -28.44
N LEU A 225 8.91 -29.94 -29.19
CA LEU A 225 8.60 -29.38 -30.50
C LEU A 225 9.37 -30.18 -31.55
N GLU A 226 8.64 -30.97 -32.33
CA GLU A 226 9.19 -31.88 -33.34
C GLU A 226 10.22 -32.85 -32.71
N ASN A 227 11.52 -32.56 -32.88
CA ASN A 227 12.65 -33.35 -32.38
C ASN A 227 13.48 -32.62 -31.30
N GLU A 228 13.11 -31.39 -30.94
CA GLU A 228 13.78 -30.59 -29.94
C GLU A 228 12.91 -30.47 -28.68
N PHE A 229 13.57 -30.40 -27.53
CA PHE A 229 12.90 -30.11 -26.27
C PHE A 229 13.13 -28.65 -25.91
N GLU A 230 12.14 -28.04 -25.27
CA GLU A 230 12.24 -26.70 -24.72
C GLU A 230 11.82 -26.71 -23.25
N LEU A 231 12.57 -25.98 -22.43
CA LEU A 231 12.34 -25.84 -21.01
C LEU A 231 11.78 -24.47 -20.69
N TYR A 232 10.69 -24.46 -19.94
CA TYR A 232 10.03 -23.24 -19.53
C TYR A 232 9.84 -23.25 -18.02
N LEU A 233 10.31 -22.18 -17.36
CA LEU A 233 9.96 -21.91 -15.98
C LEU A 233 8.63 -21.17 -15.96
N ASP A 234 7.64 -21.76 -15.29
CA ASP A 234 6.37 -21.13 -14.96
C ASP A 234 6.34 -20.83 -13.46
N SER A 235 5.93 -19.63 -13.09
CA SER A 235 5.76 -19.25 -11.69
C SER A 235 4.54 -18.36 -11.55
N LYS A 236 3.65 -18.74 -10.64
CA LYS A 236 2.41 -18.01 -10.42
C LYS A 236 2.62 -16.67 -9.72
N LEU A 237 3.77 -16.48 -9.05
CA LEU A 237 4.17 -15.21 -8.44
C LEU A 237 5.38 -14.63 -9.16
N PRO A 238 5.27 -13.43 -9.78
CA PRO A 238 6.38 -12.81 -10.50
C PRO A 238 7.34 -12.12 -9.52
N LEU A 239 8.14 -12.92 -8.82
CA LEU A 239 9.20 -12.42 -7.93
C LEU A 239 10.40 -11.91 -8.74
N ASN A 240 10.94 -10.77 -8.31
CA ASN A 240 12.12 -10.12 -8.87
C ASN A 240 13.34 -10.37 -7.98
N ASN A 241 14.52 -10.22 -8.58
CA ASN A 241 15.83 -10.37 -7.95
C ASN A 241 16.05 -11.75 -7.31
N ILE A 242 15.55 -12.77 -7.99
CA ILE A 242 15.56 -14.15 -7.54
C ILE A 242 16.28 -15.02 -8.57
N THR A 243 17.07 -15.98 -8.08
CA THR A 243 17.71 -16.99 -8.91
C THR A 243 17.19 -18.36 -8.53
N TYR A 244 16.61 -19.07 -9.49
CA TYR A 244 16.18 -20.45 -9.35
C TYR A 244 17.28 -21.38 -9.84
N GLN A 245 17.66 -22.37 -9.03
CA GLN A 245 18.60 -23.44 -9.39
C GLN A 245 17.91 -24.79 -9.22
N TYR A 246 17.57 -25.45 -10.32
CA TYR A 246 17.09 -26.82 -10.28
C TYR A 246 18.26 -27.78 -10.41
N LYS A 247 18.43 -28.64 -9.42
CA LYS A 247 19.45 -29.68 -9.35
C LYS A 247 18.78 -31.03 -9.59
N ILE A 248 19.29 -31.77 -10.56
CA ILE A 248 18.83 -33.13 -10.87
C ILE A 248 19.99 -34.06 -10.56
N TYR A 249 19.73 -35.05 -9.71
CA TYR A 249 20.69 -36.05 -9.27
C TYR A 249 20.26 -37.43 -9.76
N SER A 250 21.22 -38.24 -10.20
CA SER A 250 21.02 -39.69 -10.33
C SER A 250 21.48 -40.38 -9.05
N ALA A 251 20.76 -41.42 -8.63
CA ALA A 251 21.21 -42.27 -7.51
C ALA A 251 22.40 -43.16 -7.90
N THR A 252 22.55 -43.48 -9.19
CA THR A 252 23.57 -44.42 -9.70
C THR A 252 24.81 -43.74 -10.26
N ASP A 253 24.66 -42.51 -10.75
CA ASP A 253 25.71 -41.77 -11.47
C ASP A 253 25.99 -40.44 -10.76
N ASP A 254 27.22 -39.92 -10.88
CA ASP A 254 27.60 -38.59 -10.39
C ASP A 254 27.03 -37.43 -11.25
N LEU A 255 25.93 -37.71 -11.98
CA LEU A 255 25.23 -36.78 -12.84
C LEU A 255 24.58 -35.68 -11.98
N LYS A 256 25.09 -34.46 -12.14
CA LYS A 256 24.52 -33.24 -11.54
C LYS A 256 24.19 -32.27 -12.65
N ILE A 257 22.90 -32.14 -12.96
CA ILE A 257 22.43 -31.13 -13.90
C ILE A 257 21.90 -29.96 -13.08
N ASN A 258 22.46 -28.77 -13.33
CA ASN A 258 22.04 -27.53 -12.70
C ASN A 258 21.42 -26.62 -13.75
N ILE A 259 20.13 -26.30 -13.59
CA ILE A 259 19.42 -25.34 -14.45
C ILE A 259 19.30 -24.05 -13.67
N TYR A 260 19.85 -22.96 -14.19
CA TYR A 260 19.84 -21.65 -13.55
C TYR A 260 18.91 -20.70 -14.29
N GLN A 261 18.09 -19.97 -13.54
CA GLN A 261 17.32 -18.85 -14.07
C GLN A 261 17.43 -17.66 -13.12
N LYS A 262 17.99 -16.56 -13.61
CA LYS A 262 18.07 -15.29 -12.90
C LYS A 262 16.98 -14.34 -13.38
N ILE A 263 16.13 -13.86 -12.48
CA ILE A 263 15.09 -12.88 -12.78
C ILE A 263 15.52 -11.53 -12.22
N ASP A 264 16.02 -10.65 -13.08
CA ASP A 264 16.39 -9.29 -12.72
C ASP A 264 15.21 -8.33 -12.88
N LYS A 265 15.15 -7.30 -12.01
CA LYS A 265 14.11 -6.25 -11.90
C LYS A 265 13.69 -5.54 -13.20
N LYS A 266 14.36 -5.79 -14.32
CA LYS A 266 14.11 -5.16 -15.63
C LYS A 266 13.06 -5.88 -16.48
N LEU A 267 12.58 -7.06 -16.08
CA LEU A 267 11.55 -7.81 -16.84
C LEU A 267 10.13 -7.52 -16.33
N ASN A 268 9.42 -6.72 -17.13
CA ASN A 268 7.96 -6.58 -17.23
C ASN A 268 7.17 -5.79 -16.15
N ASN A 269 6.74 -4.60 -16.59
CA ASN A 269 5.75 -3.76 -15.94
C ASN A 269 4.35 -3.87 -16.57
N LYS A 270 4.02 -4.95 -17.31
CA LYS A 270 2.75 -4.97 -18.06
C LYS A 270 1.84 -6.19 -18.00
N ASN A 271 2.23 -7.36 -17.49
CA ASN A 271 1.27 -8.43 -17.23
C ASN A 271 1.72 -9.23 -16.00
N LEU A 272 0.87 -9.22 -14.97
CA LEU A 272 1.02 -9.97 -13.72
C LEU A 272 0.68 -11.47 -13.87
N HIS A 273 0.42 -11.91 -15.11
CA HIS A 273 0.00 -13.26 -15.43
C HIS A 273 1.10 -13.99 -16.21
N ASP A 274 1.48 -15.15 -15.67
CA ASP A 274 2.24 -16.24 -16.28
C ASP A 274 3.44 -15.78 -17.11
N GLN A 275 4.53 -15.43 -16.40
CA GLN A 275 5.81 -15.22 -17.05
C GLN A 275 6.45 -16.57 -17.34
N VAL A 276 6.17 -17.09 -18.52
CA VAL A 276 6.83 -18.28 -19.04
C VAL A 276 8.20 -17.87 -19.59
N LEU A 277 9.28 -18.27 -18.92
CA LEU A 277 10.66 -17.93 -19.32
C LEU A 277 11.35 -19.16 -19.93
N LYS A 278 11.82 -19.04 -21.19
CA LYS A 278 12.61 -20.08 -21.86
C LYS A 278 14.00 -20.18 -21.24
N LEU A 279 14.41 -21.38 -20.85
CA LEU A 279 15.70 -21.65 -20.21
C LEU A 279 16.74 -22.13 -21.24
N GLU A 280 17.93 -21.56 -21.21
CA GLU A 280 19.05 -22.03 -22.03
C GLU A 280 19.88 -23.09 -21.29
N ILE A 281 20.06 -24.26 -21.90
CA ILE A 281 20.88 -25.35 -21.36
C ILE A 281 22.06 -25.61 -22.28
N LYS A 282 23.28 -25.67 -21.71
CA LYS A 282 24.54 -25.92 -22.44
C LYS A 282 24.74 -27.39 -22.88
N SER A 283 23.89 -28.30 -22.42
CA SER A 283 23.95 -29.74 -22.68
C SER A 283 22.81 -30.22 -23.57
N ASP A 284 22.99 -31.38 -24.18
CA ASP A 284 22.01 -32.08 -25.01
C ASP A 284 20.74 -32.42 -24.20
N LEU A 285 19.74 -31.54 -24.27
CA LEU A 285 18.49 -31.62 -23.51
C LEU A 285 17.72 -32.91 -23.83
N THR A 286 17.79 -33.38 -25.07
CA THR A 286 17.15 -34.62 -25.52
C THR A 286 17.65 -35.84 -24.74
N LYS A 287 18.96 -35.91 -24.44
CA LYS A 287 19.50 -36.98 -23.59
C LYS A 287 19.04 -36.86 -22.14
N ILE A 288 18.93 -35.64 -21.63
CA ILE A 288 18.47 -35.37 -20.26
C ILE A 288 17.01 -35.81 -20.09
N VAL A 289 16.13 -35.41 -21.00
CA VAL A 289 14.70 -35.75 -20.94
C VAL A 289 14.49 -37.26 -21.06
N LYS A 290 15.20 -37.93 -21.98
CA LYS A 290 15.16 -39.40 -22.08
C LYS A 290 15.60 -40.10 -20.80
N ARG A 291 16.58 -39.55 -20.08
CA ARG A 291 17.00 -40.07 -18.76
C ARG A 291 15.96 -39.80 -17.68
N MET A 292 15.37 -38.60 -17.65
CA MET A 292 14.27 -38.27 -16.74
C MET A 292 13.07 -39.22 -16.88
N GLN A 293 12.78 -39.67 -18.09
CA GLN A 293 11.69 -40.64 -18.32
C GLN A 293 12.06 -42.05 -17.86
N SER A 294 13.29 -42.50 -18.14
CA SER A 294 13.73 -43.89 -17.96
C SER A 294 14.32 -44.23 -16.60
N GLN A 295 14.87 -43.26 -15.86
CA GLN A 295 15.55 -43.47 -14.58
C GLN A 295 14.79 -42.85 -13.41
N GLU A 296 15.07 -43.33 -12.20
CA GLU A 296 14.70 -42.64 -10.97
C GLU A 296 15.74 -41.57 -10.66
N LEU A 297 15.34 -40.31 -10.80
CA LEU A 297 16.17 -39.15 -10.49
C LEU A 297 15.57 -38.40 -9.30
N THR A 298 16.44 -37.75 -8.53
CA THR A 298 16.03 -36.84 -7.46
C THR A 298 16.09 -35.41 -7.96
N TYR A 299 15.06 -34.62 -7.64
CA TYR A 299 14.93 -33.24 -8.07
C TYR A 299 14.92 -32.32 -6.86
N GLU A 300 15.77 -31.30 -6.89
CA GLU A 300 15.86 -30.28 -5.84
C GLU A 300 15.78 -28.90 -6.49
N LEU A 301 14.99 -28.01 -5.90
CA LEU A 301 15.01 -26.59 -6.23
C LEU A 301 15.71 -25.84 -5.08
N VAL A 302 16.77 -25.11 -5.42
CA VAL A 302 17.39 -24.14 -4.52
C VAL A 302 17.14 -22.74 -5.06
N VAL A 303 16.69 -21.85 -4.19
CA VAL A 303 16.33 -20.49 -4.55
C VAL A 303 17.22 -19.52 -3.80
N TYR A 304 17.79 -18.57 -4.55
CA TYR A 304 18.71 -17.57 -4.04
C TYR A 304 18.17 -16.16 -4.30
N THR A 305 18.55 -15.21 -3.46
CA THR A 305 18.55 -13.80 -3.87
C THR A 305 19.63 -13.59 -4.93
N ASN A 306 19.54 -12.49 -5.68
CA ASN A 306 20.61 -12.07 -6.57
C ASN A 306 21.94 -11.78 -5.85
N SER A 307 21.89 -11.42 -4.57
CA SER A 307 23.06 -11.33 -3.70
C SER A 307 23.65 -12.68 -3.26
N GLY A 308 23.06 -13.80 -3.66
CA GLY A 308 23.56 -15.15 -3.40
C GLY A 308 23.11 -15.76 -2.07
N LEU A 309 22.21 -15.12 -1.33
CA LEU A 309 21.64 -15.67 -0.09
C LEU A 309 20.61 -16.74 -0.42
N VAL A 310 20.71 -17.91 0.21
CA VAL A 310 19.72 -18.98 0.04
C VAL A 310 18.43 -18.60 0.77
N ILE A 311 17.36 -18.50 0.00
CA ILE A 311 16.01 -18.21 0.51
C ILE A 311 15.28 -19.51 0.84
N GLY A 312 15.45 -20.55 0.02
CA GLY A 312 14.67 -21.77 0.11
C GLY A 312 15.35 -22.97 -0.55
N ARG A 313 15.10 -24.16 0.01
CA ARG A 313 15.42 -25.45 -0.59
C ARG A 313 14.16 -26.30 -0.59
N TYR A 314 13.88 -26.95 -1.72
CA TYR A 314 12.65 -27.68 -1.93
C TYR A 314 12.92 -29.02 -2.61
N VAL A 315 12.21 -30.05 -2.15
CA VAL A 315 12.13 -31.33 -2.84
C VAL A 315 11.11 -31.20 -3.95
N CYS A 316 11.52 -31.57 -5.16
CA CYS A 316 10.67 -31.57 -6.33
C CYS A 316 10.35 -32.99 -6.78
N ASN A 317 9.28 -33.14 -7.55
CA ASN A 317 8.90 -34.39 -8.20
C ASN A 317 8.69 -34.15 -9.70
N LEU A 318 8.88 -35.21 -10.49
CA LEU A 318 8.62 -35.20 -11.92
C LEU A 318 7.28 -35.91 -12.19
N ASP A 319 6.33 -35.18 -12.75
CA ASP A 319 5.21 -35.78 -13.46
C ASP A 319 5.70 -36.23 -14.84
N LYS A 320 5.87 -37.54 -15.01
CA LYS A 320 6.35 -38.15 -16.26
C LYS A 320 5.36 -38.00 -17.41
N SER A 321 4.06 -37.86 -17.12
CA SER A 321 3.01 -37.78 -18.15
C SER A 321 3.05 -36.44 -18.88
N ASN A 322 3.29 -35.36 -18.14
CA ASN A 322 3.32 -33.99 -18.64
C ASN A 322 4.73 -33.40 -18.71
N LEU A 323 5.76 -34.20 -18.38
CA LEU A 323 7.15 -33.77 -18.23
C LEU A 323 7.27 -32.46 -17.43
N ARG A 324 6.71 -32.47 -16.22
CA ARG A 324 6.62 -31.29 -15.36
C ARG A 324 7.32 -31.54 -14.03
N ILE A 325 8.26 -30.66 -13.67
CA ILE A 325 8.94 -30.69 -12.37
C ILE A 325 8.28 -29.65 -11.45
N TYR A 326 7.76 -30.10 -10.32
CA TYR A 326 7.02 -29.26 -9.37
C TYR A 326 7.47 -29.48 -7.93
N ILE A 327 7.22 -28.51 -7.05
CA ILE A 327 7.60 -28.59 -5.63
C ILE A 327 6.63 -29.50 -4.88
N VAL A 328 7.17 -30.40 -4.06
CA VAL A 328 6.38 -31.26 -3.15
C VAL A 328 6.51 -30.81 -1.71
N LYS A 329 7.73 -30.51 -1.27
CA LYS A 329 8.01 -30.22 0.15
C LYS A 329 9.14 -29.20 0.31
N LYS A 330 9.00 -28.33 1.31
CA LYS A 330 10.09 -27.47 1.79
C LYS A 330 11.07 -28.27 2.65
N VAL A 331 12.37 -28.08 2.42
CA VAL A 331 13.43 -28.62 3.27
C VAL A 331 13.75 -27.59 4.35
N ALA A 332 13.79 -28.00 5.61
CA ALA A 332 14.31 -27.16 6.69
C ALA A 332 15.84 -27.07 6.54
N PHE A 333 16.39 -25.86 6.55
CA PHE A 333 17.83 -25.67 6.57
C PHE A 333 18.20 -24.50 7.47
N SER A 334 19.27 -24.67 8.25
CA SER A 334 19.89 -23.60 9.02
C SER A 334 20.94 -22.91 8.16
N ASN A 335 20.97 -21.57 8.18
CA ASN A 335 21.97 -20.75 7.48
C ASN A 335 23.42 -21.09 7.87
N GLN A 336 23.65 -21.83 8.95
CA GLN A 336 24.97 -22.23 9.44
C GLN A 336 25.53 -23.49 8.76
N ASN A 337 24.73 -24.24 7.98
CA ASN A 337 25.10 -25.54 7.41
C ASN A 337 24.73 -25.68 5.92
N LEU A 338 25.20 -24.73 5.11
CA LEU A 338 24.95 -24.68 3.66
C LEU A 338 25.64 -25.79 2.87
N GLU A 339 26.75 -26.34 3.37
CA GLU A 339 27.54 -27.37 2.66
C GLU A 339 27.33 -28.80 3.18
N SER A 340 26.81 -28.99 4.40
CA SER A 340 26.75 -30.29 5.07
C SER A 340 25.40 -31.01 4.93
N SER A 341 24.32 -30.31 4.58
CA SER A 341 23.03 -30.93 4.30
C SER A 341 22.94 -31.39 2.84
N LYS A 342 23.67 -32.45 2.49
CA LYS A 342 23.20 -33.34 1.42
C LYS A 342 21.80 -33.76 1.82
N ILE A 343 20.82 -33.57 0.94
CA ILE A 343 19.51 -34.19 1.11
C ILE A 343 19.82 -35.69 1.25
N PRO A 344 19.63 -36.32 2.43
CA PRO A 344 19.75 -37.77 2.50
C PRO A 344 18.79 -38.29 1.45
N GLN A 345 19.24 -39.18 0.57
CA GLN A 345 18.42 -39.78 -0.47
C GLN A 345 17.08 -40.18 0.15
N LEU A 346 16.07 -39.32 -0.03
CA LEU A 346 14.77 -39.48 0.60
C LEU A 346 14.09 -40.54 -0.25
N ALA A 347 14.33 -41.79 0.10
CA ALA A 347 13.42 -42.87 -0.23
C ALA A 347 12.02 -42.38 0.16
N LEU A 348 11.11 -42.38 -0.81
CA LEU A 348 9.69 -42.12 -0.60
C LEU A 348 9.24 -42.85 0.68
N GLY A 349 8.99 -42.10 1.76
CA GLY A 349 8.44 -42.67 2.99
C GLY A 349 9.04 -42.22 4.33
N THR A 350 10.05 -41.34 4.40
CA THR A 350 10.57 -40.89 5.72
C THR A 350 10.20 -39.44 6.04
N SER A 351 9.26 -39.29 6.97
CA SER A 351 8.99 -38.05 7.71
C SER A 351 10.11 -37.82 8.71
N VAL A 352 11.06 -36.94 8.39
CA VAL A 352 11.90 -36.33 9.41
C VAL A 352 11.17 -35.07 9.90
N GLU A 353 10.29 -35.26 10.87
CA GLU A 353 9.97 -34.23 11.86
C GLU A 353 11.11 -34.27 12.89
N GLU A 354 12.10 -33.41 12.72
CA GLU A 354 12.96 -33.06 13.86
C GLU A 354 12.20 -32.03 14.68
N ASN A 355 11.68 -32.49 15.82
CA ASN A 355 11.31 -31.63 16.94
C ASN A 355 12.53 -30.79 17.31
N ILE A 356 12.46 -29.49 17.03
CA ILE A 356 13.33 -28.52 17.69
C ILE A 356 12.58 -28.09 18.94
N ASP A 357 12.78 -28.83 20.02
CA ASP A 357 12.42 -28.41 21.37
C ASP A 357 13.46 -27.38 21.86
N ASN A 358 12.91 -26.25 22.35
CA ASN A 358 13.50 -25.11 23.10
C ASN A 358 14.29 -24.04 22.34
#